data_AF-A0A2N5DVB3-F1
#
_entry.id   AF-A0A2N5DVB3-F1
#
_cell.length_a   1.000
_cell.length_b   1.000
_cell.length_c   1.000
_cell.angle_alpha   90.00
_cell.angle_beta   90.00
_cell.angle_gamma   90.00
#
_symmetry.space_group_name_H-M   'P 1'
#
loop_
_entity.id
_entity.type
_entity.pdbx_description
1 polymer ?
#
loop_
_entity_poly.entity_id
_entity_poly.type
_entity_poly.pdbx_seq_one_letter_code
_entity_poly.pdbx_strand_id
1 'polypeptide(L)' 'MSQYQHNKGVIQDNALHALLHDSLFRQRVEKNKKGKGSYQRKAKHGKGKGVEVSGKRFR' A
#
# COMPACT_ATOMS: atom_id res chain seq x y z
N MET A 1 19.97 18.27 6.26
CA MET A 1 18.82 17.46 6.74
C MET A 1 17.55 18.23 6.41
N SER A 2 16.60 17.64 5.70
CA SER A 2 15.29 18.28 5.44
C SER A 2 14.38 18.13 6.67
N GLN A 3 13.62 19.17 7.01
CA GLN A 3 12.61 19.10 8.06
C GLN A 3 11.28 18.51 7.52
N TYR A 4 10.54 17.84 8.40
CA TYR A 4 9.21 17.29 8.09
C TYR A 4 8.12 18.34 8.40
N GLN A 5 7.19 18.55 7.46
CA GLN A 5 6.06 19.45 7.64
C GLN A 5 4.83 18.67 8.14
N HIS A 6 4.42 18.95 9.38
CA HIS A 6 3.28 18.28 10.03
C HIS A 6 1.95 19.03 9.82
N ASN A 7 0.82 18.32 9.92
CA ASN A 7 -0.51 18.88 9.63
C ASN A 7 -1.25 19.46 10.86
N LYS A 8 -0.56 19.61 12.01
CA LYS A 8 -1.17 20.07 13.28
C LYS A 8 -1.26 21.59 13.45
N GLY A 9 -0.86 22.38 12.44
CA GLY A 9 -0.76 23.84 12.59
C GLY A 9 0.31 24.23 13.59
N VAL A 10 0.14 25.37 14.27
CA VAL A 10 1.06 25.81 15.33
C VAL A 10 0.83 24.96 16.58
N ILE A 11 1.85 24.21 17.00
CA ILE A 11 1.82 23.41 18.22
C ILE A 11 2.10 24.34 19.41
N GLN A 12 1.20 24.36 20.39
CA GLN A 12 1.31 25.26 21.56
C GLN A 12 1.93 24.55 22.77
N ASP A 13 1.45 23.33 23.10
CA ASP A 13 1.84 22.65 24.34
C ASP A 13 2.90 21.56 24.13
N ASN A 14 2.50 20.43 23.53
CA ASN A 14 3.35 19.23 23.42
C ASN A 14 3.56 18.80 21.96
N ALA A 15 4.80 18.96 21.48
CA ALA A 15 5.20 18.58 20.13
C ALA A 15 5.17 17.08 19.87
N LEU A 16 5.61 16.25 20.82
CA LEU A 16 5.60 14.80 20.64
C LEU A 16 4.18 14.24 20.56
N HIS A 17 3.30 14.71 21.44
CA HIS A 17 1.90 14.28 21.42
C HIS A 17 1.19 14.73 20.13
N ALA A 18 1.45 15.97 19.66
CA ALA A 18 0.92 16.45 18.41
C ALA A 18 1.39 15.60 17.21
N LEU A 19 2.68 15.28 17.17
CA LEU A 19 3.26 14.44 16.11
C LEU A 19 2.74 13.01 16.17
N LEU A 20 2.57 12.42 17.35
CA LEU A 20 2.04 11.07 17.52
C LEU A 20 0.67 10.90 16.85
N HIS A 21 -0.18 11.93 16.93
CA HIS A 21 -1.50 11.96 16.29
C HIS A 21 -1.48 12.50 14.85
N ASP A 22 -0.31 12.78 14.28
CA ASP A 22 -0.15 13.19 12.88
C ASP A 22 -0.08 11.96 11.95
N SER A 23 -0.31 12.17 10.65
CA SER A 23 -0.26 11.09 9.65
C SER A 23 1.08 10.38 9.57
N LEU A 24 2.16 11.03 10.03
CA LEU A 24 3.49 10.45 10.11
C LEU A 24 3.51 9.14 10.92
N PHE A 25 2.83 9.13 12.07
CA PHE A 25 2.84 8.04 13.04
C PHE A 25 1.52 7.24 13.04
N ARG A 26 0.87 7.14 11.87
CA ARG A 26 -0.31 6.29 11.73
C ARG A 26 0.02 4.81 11.90
N GLN A 27 -0.96 4.05 12.40
CA GLN A 27 -0.88 2.59 12.37
C GLN A 27 -0.73 2.09 10.93
N ARG A 28 0.27 1.23 10.71
CA ARG A 28 0.50 0.55 9.43
C ARG A 28 0.01 -0.88 9.55
N VAL A 29 -0.81 -1.30 8.59
CA VAL A 29 -1.30 -2.67 8.49
C VAL A 29 -0.63 -3.30 7.27
N GLU A 30 0.10 -4.38 7.50
CA GLU A 30 0.70 -5.16 6.42
C GLU A 30 -0.35 -6.02 5.73
N LYS A 31 -0.23 -6.18 4.41
CA LYS A 31 -1.07 -7.12 3.67
C LYS A 31 -0.57 -8.54 3.92
N ASN A 32 -1.43 -9.37 4.47
CA ASN A 32 -1.17 -10.78 4.66
C ASN A 32 -1.02 -11.51 3.32
N LYS A 33 -0.15 -12.53 3.29
CA LYS A 33 0.07 -13.36 2.09
C LYS A 33 -0.97 -14.46 1.91
N LYS A 34 -1.68 -14.83 2.98
CA LYS A 34 -2.72 -15.88 2.98
C LYS A 34 -3.86 -15.49 3.94
N GLY A 35 -5.08 -15.92 3.62
CA GLY A 35 -6.27 -15.71 4.44
C GLY A 35 -7.13 -14.52 3.98
N LYS A 36 -7.83 -13.87 4.92
CA LYS A 36 -8.73 -12.75 4.63
C LYS A 36 -7.96 -11.54 4.11
N GLY A 37 -8.31 -11.04 2.93
CA GLY A 37 -7.66 -9.85 2.34
C GLY A 37 -6.35 -10.14 1.61
N SER A 38 -5.96 -11.42 1.47
CA SER A 38 -4.69 -11.78 0.80
C SER A 38 -4.80 -11.96 -0.71
N TYR A 39 -6.01 -11.94 -1.30
CA TYR A 39 -6.20 -12.12 -2.73
C TYR A 39 -5.61 -10.94 -3.52
N GLN A 40 -4.80 -11.23 -4.54
CA GLN A 40 -4.20 -10.25 -5.43
C GLN A 40 -4.52 -10.62 -6.88
N ARG A 41 -5.10 -9.69 -7.65
CA ARG A 41 -5.48 -9.92 -9.06
C ARG A 41 -4.27 -10.20 -9.97
N LYS A 42 -3.12 -9.59 -9.68
CA LYS A 42 -1.87 -9.78 -10.40
C LYS A 42 -0.76 -10.06 -9.38
N ALA A 43 -0.08 -11.19 -9.54
CA ALA A 43 1.10 -11.50 -8.74
C ALA A 43 2.30 -10.64 -9.17
N LYS A 44 3.31 -10.50 -8.30
CA LYS A 44 4.56 -9.77 -8.59
C LYS A 44 5.23 -10.25 -9.88
N HIS A 45 5.25 -11.56 -10.08
CA HIS A 45 5.69 -12.21 -11.32
C HIS A 45 4.48 -12.95 -11.91
N GLY A 46 3.69 -12.24 -12.72
CA GLY A 46 2.57 -12.85 -13.45
C GLY A 46 3.07 -13.84 -14.50
N LYS A 47 2.20 -14.76 -14.94
CA LYS A 47 2.49 -15.57 -16.13
C LYS A 47 2.76 -14.61 -17.29
N GLY A 48 3.94 -14.72 -17.90
CA GLY A 48 4.38 -13.83 -18.98
C GLY A 48 3.33 -13.73 -20.09
N LYS A 49 3.26 -12.56 -20.74
CA LYS A 49 2.49 -12.42 -21.98
C LYS A 49 3.08 -13.39 -23.01
N GLY A 50 2.35 -14.46 -23.32
CA GLY A 50 2.80 -15.46 -24.29
C GLY A 50 2.41 -16.88 -23.93
N VAL A 51 1.11 -17.17 -23.84
CA VAL A 51 0.62 -18.48 -24.23
C VAL A 51 -0.45 -18.19 -25.27
N GLU A 52 -0.05 -18.26 -26.54
CA GLU A 52 -0.97 -18.20 -27.67
C GLU A 52 -1.99 -19.33 -27.50
N VAL A 53 -3.23 -18.98 -27.18
CA VAL A 53 -4.34 -19.90 -27.33
C VAL A 53 -4.58 -19.97 -28.83
N SER A 54 -4.02 -20.99 -29.50
CA SER A 54 -4.30 -21.23 -30.91
C SER A 54 -5.83 -21.28 -31.07
N GLY A 55 -6.38 -20.33 -31.83
CA GLY A 55 -7.80 -20.24 -32.08
C GLY A 55 -8.29 -21.52 -32.75
N LYS A 56 -8.95 -22.40 -31.99
CA LYS A 56 -9.81 -23.42 -32.60
C LYS A 56 -11.02 -22.69 -33.18
N ARG A 57 -10.91 -22.33 -34.46
CA ARG A 57 -12.06 -22.05 -35.32
C ARG A 57 -12.88 -23.33 -35.40
N PHE A 58 -13.95 -23.42 -34.63
CA PHE A 58 -15.03 -24.33 -34.96
C PHE A 58 -15.75 -23.70 -36.16
N ARG A 59 -15.74 -24.42 -37.28
CA ARG A 59 -16.65 -24.19 -38.40
C ARG A 59 -18.04 -24.65 -38.00
#